data_AF-A0A4Y1ZH29-F1
#
_entry.id   AF-A0A4Y1ZH29-F1
#
_cell.length_a   1.000
_cell.length_b   1.000
_cell.length_c   1.000
_cell.angle_alpha   90.00
_cell.angle_beta   90.00
_cell.angle_gamma   90.00
#
_symmetry.space_group_name_H-M   'P 1'
#
loop_
_entity.id
_entity.type
_entity.pdbx_description
1 polymer ?
#
loop_
_entity_poly.entity_id
_entity_poly.type
_entity_poly.pdbx_seq_one_letter_code
_entity_poly.pdbx_strand_id
1 'polypeptide(L)'
;MDVVCESKMSNPEQMLISREECDDIEEKLSQVLSDLERKVLRQYLDGRTYQEISVDLKRHVKSIDNALQRVKRKLEHCMHVEEFSI
;
A
#
# COMPACT_ATOMS: atom_id res chain seq x y z
N MET A 1 23.24 -11.55 -25.42
CA MET A 1 23.92 -11.80 -24.13
C MET A 1 23.18 -10.94 -23.12
N ASP A 2 22.35 -11.42 -22.22
CA ASP A 2 22.07 -12.77 -21.74
C ASP A 2 20.62 -12.70 -21.22
N VAL A 3 19.69 -13.44 -21.83
CA VAL A 3 18.31 -13.55 -21.34
C VAL A 3 18.27 -14.85 -20.58
N VAL A 4 18.61 -14.79 -19.29
CA VAL A 4 18.44 -15.90 -18.36
C VAL A 4 17.22 -15.58 -17.51
N CYS A 5 16.06 -16.01 -18.01
CA CYS A 5 14.93 -16.34 -17.16
C CYS A 5 15.30 -17.60 -16.37
N GLU A 6 16.13 -17.47 -15.34
CA GLU A 6 16.33 -18.53 -14.36
C GLU A 6 15.25 -18.38 -13.28
N SER A 7 14.27 -19.29 -13.38
CA SER A 7 13.65 -19.96 -12.25
C SER A 7 13.26 -19.10 -11.05
N LYS A 8 11.95 -18.96 -10.87
CA LYS A 8 11.23 -18.57 -9.64
C LYS A 8 11.70 -19.38 -8.41
N MET A 9 12.89 -19.11 -7.91
CA MET A 9 13.38 -19.55 -6.62
C MET A 9 13.81 -18.27 -5.93
N SER A 10 12.83 -17.61 -5.33
CA SER A 10 13.02 -16.41 -4.54
C SER A 10 14.02 -16.78 -3.44
N ASN A 11 15.26 -16.31 -3.55
CA ASN A 11 16.30 -16.58 -2.56
C ASN A 11 15.76 -16.18 -1.18
N PRO A 12 16.00 -16.96 -0.11
CA PRO A 12 15.48 -16.65 1.22
C PRO A 12 15.83 -15.24 1.67
N GLU A 13 17.01 -14.73 1.26
CA GLU A 13 17.43 -13.35 1.50
C GLU A 13 16.59 -12.31 0.74
N GLN A 14 16.23 -12.57 -0.52
CA GLN A 14 15.34 -11.69 -1.30
C GLN A 14 13.89 -11.75 -0.79
N MET A 15 13.43 -12.91 -0.34
CA MET A 15 12.14 -13.04 0.36
C MET A 15 12.15 -12.30 1.69
N LEU A 16 13.27 -12.31 2.41
CA LEU A 16 13.44 -11.59 3.67
C LEU A 16 13.39 -10.08 3.42
N ILE A 17 14.17 -9.58 2.45
CA ILE A 17 14.20 -8.16 2.06
C ILE A 17 12.82 -7.69 1.59
N SER A 18 12.15 -8.44 0.72
CA SER A 18 10.81 -8.08 0.25
C SER A 18 9.76 -8.09 1.37
N ARG A 19 9.95 -8.96 2.37
CA ARG A 19 9.08 -9.00 3.55
C ARG A 19 9.34 -7.84 4.50
N GLU A 20 10.61 -7.50 4.75
CA GLU A 20 10.99 -6.34 5.56
C GLU A 20 10.54 -5.04 4.90
N GLU A 21 10.72 -4.87 3.59
CA GLU A 21 10.23 -3.70 2.85
C GLU A 21 8.70 -3.57 2.91
N CYS A 22 7.97 -4.69 2.87
CA CYS A 22 6.53 -4.70 3.02
C CYS A 22 6.09 -4.33 4.45
N ASP A 23 6.80 -4.82 5.47
CA ASP A 23 6.56 -4.53 6.88
C ASP A 23 6.85 -3.06 7.20
N ASP A 24 7.95 -2.51 6.66
CA ASP A 24 8.35 -1.10 6.81
C ASP A 24 7.31 -0.17 6.19
N ILE A 25 6.83 -0.51 4.98
CA ILE A 25 5.72 0.20 4.33
C ILE A 25 4.44 0.10 5.16
N GLU A 26 4.11 -1.09 5.69
CA GLU A 26 2.91 -1.29 6.50
C GLU A 26 2.97 -0.52 7.84
N GLU A 27 4.14 -0.40 8.44
CA GLU A 27 4.41 0.37 9.65
C GLU A 27 4.34 1.88 9.37
N LYS A 28 4.98 2.38 8.30
CA LYS A 28 4.84 3.78 7.87
C LYS A 28 3.39 4.13 7.53
N LEU A 29 2.69 3.25 6.83
CA LEU A 29 1.24 3.39 6.58
C LEU A 29 0.44 3.38 7.89
N SER A 30 0.84 2.61 8.90
CA SER A 30 0.26 2.61 10.25
C SER A 30 0.32 3.97 10.93
N GLN A 31 1.51 4.59 10.86
CA GLN A 31 1.82 5.84 11.52
C GLN A 31 1.11 7.01 10.83
N VAL A 32 0.99 6.94 9.51
CA VAL A 32 0.54 8.04 8.67
C VAL A 32 -0.97 8.00 8.40
N LEU A 33 -1.58 6.82 8.23
CA LEU A 33 -3.01 6.69 7.91
C LEU A 33 -3.89 6.68 9.16
N SER A 34 -5.04 7.36 9.11
CA SER A 34 -6.08 7.18 10.13
C SER A 34 -6.76 5.80 10.02
N ASP A 35 -7.41 5.34 11.10
CA ASP A 35 -8.14 4.06 11.14
C ASP A 35 -9.08 3.83 9.96
N LEU A 36 -9.79 4.89 9.53
CA LEU A 36 -10.67 4.84 8.37
C LEU A 36 -9.90 4.66 7.07
N GLU A 37 -8.83 5.43 6.87
CA GLU A 37 -7.98 5.39 5.68
C GLU A 37 -7.34 4.02 5.51
N ARG A 38 -6.91 3.42 6.63
CA ARG A 38 -6.34 2.07 6.67
C ARG A 38 -7.35 0.99 6.30
N LYS A 39 -8.58 1.06 6.83
CA LYS A 39 -9.66 0.13 6.48
C LYS A 39 -10.03 0.25 5.00
N VAL A 40 -10.16 1.48 4.51
CA VAL A 40 -10.43 1.74 3.09
C VAL A 40 -9.33 1.15 2.19
N LEU A 41 -8.07 1.43 2.50
CA LEU A 41 -6.93 0.92 1.74
C LEU A 41 -6.87 -0.61 1.76
N ARG A 42 -7.04 -1.25 2.93
CA ARG A 42 -7.03 -2.71 3.05
C ARG A 42 -8.09 -3.36 2.17
N GLN A 43 -9.32 -2.84 2.19
CA GLN A 43 -10.39 -3.38 1.35
C GLN A 43 -10.17 -3.15 -0.14
N TYR A 44 -9.54 -2.03 -0.50
CA TYR A 44 -9.13 -1.77 -1.87
C TYR A 44 -8.04 -2.74 -2.35
N LEU A 45 -7.05 -3.05 -1.49
CA LEU A 45 -6.01 -4.05 -1.76
C LEU A 45 -6.56 -5.48 -1.82
N ASP A 46 -7.63 -5.77 -1.09
CA ASP A 46 -8.41 -7.02 -1.16
C ASP A 46 -9.17 -7.17 -2.50
N GLY A 47 -9.11 -6.16 -3.37
CA GLY A 47 -9.75 -6.15 -4.69
C GLY A 47 -11.22 -5.73 -4.67
N ARG A 48 -11.71 -5.18 -3.57
CA ARG A 48 -13.10 -4.74 -3.45
C ARG A 48 -13.36 -3.46 -4.22
N THR A 49 -14.57 -3.34 -4.77
CA THR A 49 -14.99 -2.14 -5.48
C THR A 49 -15.30 -0.99 -4.51
N TYR A 50 -15.20 0.26 -4.98
CA TYR A 50 -15.54 1.43 -4.18
C TYR A 50 -16.96 1.37 -3.58
N GLN A 51 -17.92 0.76 -4.29
CA GLN A 51 -19.28 0.54 -3.81
C GLN A 51 -19.32 -0.45 -2.65
N GLU A 52 -18.62 -1.59 -2.73
CA GLU A 52 -18.57 -2.57 -1.65
C GLU A 52 -17.93 -1.99 -0.40
N ILE A 53 -16.82 -1.26 -0.56
CA ILE A 53 -16.14 -0.55 0.53
C ILE A 53 -17.07 0.49 1.17
N SER A 54 -17.89 1.16 0.35
CA SER A 54 -18.87 2.15 0.82
C SER A 54 -19.96 1.51 1.68
N VAL A 55 -20.44 0.32 1.29
CA VAL A 55 -21.46 -0.44 2.01
C VAL A 55 -20.89 -0.96 3.34
N ASP A 56 -19.69 -1.54 3.30
CA ASP A 56 -19.03 -2.12 4.47
C ASP A 56 -18.71 -1.06 5.54
N LEU A 57 -18.21 0.10 5.11
CA LEU A 57 -17.90 1.21 6.01
C LEU A 57 -19.11 2.12 6.30
N LYS A 58 -20.28 1.84 5.72
CA LYS A 58 -21.49 2.70 5.76
C LYS A 58 -21.18 4.16 5.43
N ARG A 59 -20.33 4.39 4.43
CA ARG A 59 -19.93 5.72 3.95
C ARG A 59 -20.29 5.87 2.49
N HIS A 60 -20.38 7.10 2.01
CA HIS A 60 -20.65 7.36 0.61
C HIS A 60 -19.41 7.01 -0.25
N VAL A 61 -19.62 6.50 -1.46
CA VAL A 61 -18.56 6.16 -2.43
C VAL A 61 -17.58 7.33 -2.64
N LYS A 62 -18.09 8.57 -2.72
CA LYS A 62 -17.26 9.79 -2.80
C LYS A 62 -16.34 9.99 -1.59
N SER A 63 -16.77 9.60 -0.39
CA SER A 63 -15.91 9.65 0.80
C SER A 63 -14.83 8.57 0.78
N ILE A 64 -15.12 7.40 0.20
CA ILE A 64 -14.12 6.35 -0.01
C ILE A 64 -13.05 6.82 -1.00
N ASP A 65 -13.46 7.40 -2.13
CA ASP A 65 -12.56 8.03 -3.11
C ASP A 65 -11.70 9.13 -2.47
N ASN A 66 -12.31 10.05 -1.71
CA ASN A 66 -11.56 11.07 -0.97
C ASN A 66 -10.57 10.49 0.04
N ALA A 67 -10.91 9.37 0.69
CA ALA A 67 -10.00 8.68 1.59
C ALA A 67 -8.82 8.06 0.81
N LEU A 68 -9.09 7.39 -0.31
CA LEU A 68 -8.04 6.81 -1.16
C LEU A 68 -7.14 7.86 -1.79
N GLN A 69 -7.67 9.02 -2.19
CA GLN A 69 -6.85 10.14 -2.64
C GLN A 69 -5.92 10.66 -1.55
N ARG A 70 -6.41 10.80 -0.30
CA ARG A 70 -5.55 11.21 0.83
C ARG A 70 -4.50 10.16 1.15
N VAL A 71 -4.88 8.88 1.15
CA VAL A 71 -3.96 7.74 1.29
C VAL A 71 -2.88 7.82 0.23
N LYS A 72 -3.25 7.95 -1.04
CA LYS A 72 -2.32 8.04 -2.17
C LYS A 72 -1.33 9.19 -1.99
N ARG A 73 -1.81 10.40 -1.65
CA ARG A 73 -0.92 11.54 -1.40
C ARG A 73 0.03 11.31 -0.22
N LYS A 74 -0.44 10.66 0.85
CA LYS A 74 0.40 10.30 2.00
C LYS A 74 1.45 9.25 1.62
N LEU A 75 1.10 8.24 0.82
CA LEU A 75 2.06 7.28 0.26
C LEU A 75 3.10 7.97 -0.61
N GLU A 76 2.65 8.81 -1.54
CA GLU A 76 3.54 9.57 -2.42
C GLU A 76 4.53 10.41 -1.59
N HIS A 77 4.05 11.11 -0.56
CA HIS A 77 4.90 11.87 0.34
C HIS A 77 5.82 10.97 1.19
N CYS A 78 5.34 9.82 1.64
CA CYS A 78 6.13 8.89 2.45
C CYS A 78 7.28 8.25 1.65
N MET A 79 7.05 7.97 0.37
CA MET A 79 8.05 7.42 -0.55
C MET A 79 9.00 8.49 -1.09
N HIS A 80 8.54 9.74 -1.29
CA HIS A 80 9.41 10.85 -1.71
C HIS A 80 10.40 11.32 -0.64
N VAL A 81 10.13 11.06 0.65
CA VAL A 81 11.05 11.45 1.74
C VAL A 81 12.39 10.70 1.64
N GLU A 82 12.46 9.59 0.90
CA GLU A 82 13.68 8.82 0.70
C GLU A 82 14.57 9.38 -0.42
N GLU A 83 14.08 10.34 -1.20
CA GLU A 83 14.80 10.92 -2.35
C GLU A 83 15.58 12.21 -2.00
N PHE A 84 15.46 12.73 -0.76
CA PHE A 84 16.11 13.98 -0.32
C PHE A 84 17.15 13.84 0.80
N SER A 85 17.71 12.65 1.02
CA SER A 85 18.89 12.49 1.89
C SER A 85 20.22 12.46 1.13
N ILE A 86 20.32 13.15 -0.01
CA ILE A 86 21.61 13.41 -0.68
C ILE A 86 22.07 14.84 -0.39
#